data_AF-A0AAU6HG69-F1
#
_entry.id   AF-A0AAU6HG69-F1
#
_cell.length_a   1.000
_cell.length_b   1.000
_cell.length_c   1.000
_cell.angle_alpha   90.00
_cell.angle_beta   90.00
_cell.angle_gamma   90.00
#
_symmetry.space_group_name_H-M   'P 1'
#
loop_
_entity.id
_entity.type
_entity.pdbx_description
1 polymer ?
#
loop_
_entity_poly.entity_id
_entity_poly.type
_entity_poly.pdbx_seq_one_letter_code
_entity_poly.pdbx_strand_id
1 'polypeptide(L)'
;MPDPRARLLAEHRQRIAHEGSDTTPQWGNLSDQEQQLLLGEAEEWLRAAVEAGLAPLAERPTDNHDAVWLDDDGWLWGEYQTSPPSHGDAILRLVWESDECSSKRDLEEQGVAFRLIGWSQ
;
A
#
# COMPACT_ATOMS: atom_id res chain seq x y z
N MET A 1 5.44 -16.08 10.20
CA MET A 1 6.48 -15.03 10.04
C MET A 1 5.83 -13.69 10.35
N PRO A 2 6.57 -12.70 10.87
CA PRO A 2 6.04 -11.34 11.02
C PRO A 2 5.62 -10.78 9.64
N ASP A 3 4.55 -9.99 9.62
CA ASP A 3 4.03 -9.36 8.40
C ASP A 3 5.09 -8.37 7.87
N PRO A 4 5.63 -8.56 6.64
CA PRO A 4 6.69 -7.69 6.11
C PRO A 4 6.24 -6.23 5.99
N ARG A 5 4.92 -5.97 5.92
CA ARG A 5 4.36 -4.62 5.87
C ARG A 5 4.53 -3.86 7.19
N ALA A 6 4.59 -4.57 8.33
CA ALA A 6 4.81 -3.94 9.63
C ALA A 6 6.22 -3.32 9.72
N ARG A 7 7.22 -3.99 9.15
CA ARG A 7 8.58 -3.48 9.03
C ARG A 7 8.63 -2.18 8.22
N LEU A 8 8.02 -2.20 7.04
CA LEU A 8 7.94 -1.01 6.18
C LEU A 8 7.20 0.13 6.89
N LEU A 9 6.06 -0.14 7.53
CA LEU A 9 5.32 0.88 8.29
C LEU A 9 6.15 1.50 9.41
N ALA A 10 6.91 0.68 10.15
CA ALA A 10 7.80 1.15 11.20
C ALA A 10 8.92 2.05 10.66
N GLU A 11 9.57 1.65 9.56
CA GLU A 11 10.60 2.45 8.87
C GLU A 11 10.07 3.78 8.34
N HIS A 12 8.88 3.76 7.74
CA HIS A 12 8.21 4.96 7.25
C HIS A 12 7.85 5.92 8.39
N ARG A 13 7.27 5.42 9.48
CA ARG A 13 7.00 6.26 10.66
C ARG A 13 8.28 6.87 11.21
N GLN A 14 9.35 6.08 11.34
CA GLN A 14 10.62 6.56 11.87
C GLN A 14 11.15 7.73 11.03
N ARG A 15 11.08 7.60 9.70
CA ARG A 15 11.45 8.68 8.79
C ARG A 15 10.55 9.90 8.96
N ILE A 16 9.23 9.75 8.95
CA ILE A 16 8.25 10.85 9.10
C ILE A 16 8.46 11.59 10.42
N ALA A 17 8.70 10.87 11.52
CA ALA A 17 8.93 11.46 12.84
C ALA A 17 10.20 12.35 12.89
N HIS A 18 11.10 12.17 11.93
CA HIS A 18 12.37 12.90 11.80
C HIS A 18 12.45 13.67 10.47
N GLU A 19 11.31 13.92 9.81
CA GLU A 19 11.26 14.82 8.68
C GLU A 19 11.53 16.25 9.17
N GLY A 20 12.59 16.88 8.63
CA GLY A 20 12.99 18.23 9.01
C GLY A 20 13.97 18.33 10.17
N SER A 21 14.42 17.22 10.75
CA SER A 21 15.59 17.22 11.65
C SER A 21 16.89 17.10 10.86
N ASP A 22 17.95 17.74 11.35
CA ASP A 22 19.31 17.61 10.76
C ASP A 22 19.88 16.18 10.86
N THR A 23 19.23 15.34 11.68
CA THR A 23 19.57 13.93 11.85
C THR A 23 18.31 13.08 11.71
N THR A 24 18.26 12.24 10.68
CA THR A 24 17.26 11.18 10.51
C THR A 24 17.93 9.84 10.85
N PRO A 25 17.64 9.22 12.01
CA PRO A 25 18.21 7.92 12.34
C PRO A 25 17.70 6.90 11.33
N GLN A 26 18.59 6.40 10.48
CA GLN A 26 18.27 5.28 9.60
C GLN A 26 17.93 4.07 10.46
N TRP A 27 17.03 3.22 9.96
CA TRP A 27 16.57 2.06 10.70
C TRP A 27 17.72 1.19 11.25
N GLY A 28 18.75 0.94 10.43
CA GLY A 28 19.92 0.14 10.83
C GLY A 28 20.77 0.75 11.95
N ASN A 29 20.56 2.02 12.29
CA ASN A 29 21.26 2.71 13.38
C ASN A 29 20.47 2.69 14.69
N LEU A 30 19.23 2.23 14.68
CA LEU A 30 18.42 2.04 15.88
C LEU A 30 18.92 0.84 16.66
N SER A 31 18.88 0.93 17.98
CA SER A 31 19.13 -0.22 18.86
C SER A 31 18.08 -1.31 18.65
N ASP A 32 18.42 -2.55 18.97
CA ASP A 32 17.49 -3.69 18.87
C ASP A 32 16.19 -3.46 19.65
N GLN A 33 16.30 -2.78 20.80
CA GLN A 33 15.14 -2.45 21.63
C GLN A 33 14.22 -1.42 20.95
N GLU A 34 14.78 -0.39 20.33
CA GLU A 34 14.01 0.61 19.58
C GLU A 34 13.35 -0.01 18.35
N GLN A 35 14.07 -0.88 17.63
CA GLN A 35 13.53 -1.60 16.48
C GLN A 35 12.35 -2.49 16.91
N GLN A 36 12.48 -3.25 18.01
CA GLN A 36 11.40 -4.09 18.53
C GLN A 36 10.18 -3.28 18.95
N LEU A 37 10.38 -2.13 19.60
CA LEU A 37 9.29 -1.26 20.02
C LEU A 37 8.51 -0.73 18.80
N LEU A 38 9.21 -0.18 17.82
CA LEU A 38 8.59 0.38 16.62
C LEU A 38 7.89 -0.69 15.78
N LEU A 39 8.47 -1.89 15.71
CA LEU A 39 7.84 -3.04 15.04
C LEU A 39 6.55 -3.45 15.74
N GLY A 40 6.55 -3.62 17.06
CA GLY A 40 5.35 -3.98 17.81
C GLY A 40 4.23 -2.96 17.64
N GLU A 41 4.55 -1.66 17.70
CA GLU A 41 3.56 -0.60 17.46
C GLU A 41 3.02 -0.64 16.02
N ALA A 42 3.88 -0.89 15.02
CA ALA A 42 3.45 -1.00 13.64
C ALA A 42 2.58 -2.24 13.38
N GLU A 43 2.87 -3.37 14.02
CA GLU A 43 2.03 -4.58 13.97
C GLU A 43 0.63 -4.33 14.52
N GLU A 44 0.53 -3.65 15.67
CA GLU A 44 -0.74 -3.28 16.29
C GLU A 44 -1.58 -2.37 15.39
N TRP A 45 -0.96 -1.35 14.81
CA TRP A 45 -1.67 -0.43 13.91
C TRP A 45 -2.08 -1.10 12.60
N LEU A 46 -1.21 -1.92 12.02
CA LEU A 46 -1.53 -2.64 10.80
C LEU A 46 -2.71 -3.59 11.04
N ARG A 47 -2.71 -4.31 12.17
CA ARG A 47 -3.82 -5.16 12.57
C ARG A 47 -5.12 -4.36 12.73
N ALA A 48 -5.09 -3.24 13.45
CA ALA A 48 -6.27 -2.39 13.62
C ALA A 48 -6.78 -1.80 12.27
N ALA A 49 -5.87 -1.42 11.37
CA ALA A 49 -6.22 -0.90 10.05
C ALA A 49 -6.87 -1.98 9.17
N VAL A 50 -6.37 -3.22 9.24
CA VAL A 50 -6.99 -4.37 8.56
C VAL A 50 -8.37 -4.67 9.13
N GLU A 51 -8.51 -4.74 10.46
CA GLU A 51 -9.80 -4.99 11.13
C GLU A 51 -10.84 -3.90 10.81
N ALA A 52 -10.39 -2.66 10.62
CA ALA A 52 -11.24 -1.53 10.23
C ALA A 52 -11.51 -1.44 8.71
N GLY A 53 -10.92 -2.32 7.89
CA GLY A 53 -11.04 -2.29 6.42
C GLY A 53 -10.32 -1.11 5.75
N LEU A 54 -9.35 -0.49 6.42
CA LEU A 54 -8.52 0.61 5.91
C LEU A 54 -7.29 0.12 5.14
N ALA A 55 -6.83 -1.09 5.44
CA ALA A 55 -5.71 -1.75 4.78
C ALA A 55 -6.12 -3.13 4.28
N PRO A 56 -5.61 -3.60 3.13
CA PRO A 56 -5.86 -4.94 2.63
C PRO A 56 -5.20 -6.00 3.53
N LEU A 57 -5.58 -7.27 3.38
CA LEU A 57 -4.85 -8.39 4.00
C LEU A 57 -3.44 -8.53 3.41
N ALA A 58 -2.50 -9.11 4.17
CA ALA A 58 -1.16 -9.41 3.68
C ALA A 58 -1.18 -10.52 2.62
N GLU A 59 -2.12 -11.44 2.79
CA GLU A 59 -2.34 -12.58 1.94
C GLU A 59 -3.67 -12.43 1.20
N ARG A 60 -3.75 -13.09 0.06
CA ARG A 60 -4.95 -13.13 -0.76
C ARG A 60 -6.11 -13.78 0.03
N PRO A 61 -7.30 -13.15 0.13
CA PRO A 61 -8.41 -13.70 0.91
C PRO A 61 -8.88 -15.07 0.39
N THR A 62 -8.92 -15.25 -0.92
CA THR A 62 -9.17 -16.54 -1.61
C THR A 62 -8.36 -16.59 -2.90
N ASP A 63 -8.16 -17.78 -3.46
CA ASP A 63 -7.53 -17.97 -4.76
C ASP A 63 -8.13 -17.12 -5.89
N ASN A 64 -9.43 -16.85 -5.85
CA ASN A 64 -10.17 -16.07 -6.85
C ASN A 64 -10.05 -14.53 -6.71
N HIS A 65 -9.32 -14.01 -5.72
CA HIS A 65 -9.08 -12.57 -5.64
C HIS A 65 -7.86 -12.19 -6.45
N ASP A 66 -7.97 -11.14 -7.24
CA ASP A 66 -6.82 -10.54 -7.88
C ASP A 66 -6.25 -9.38 -7.04
N ALA A 67 -5.04 -8.92 -7.36
CA ALA A 67 -4.37 -7.87 -6.60
C ALA A 67 -3.95 -6.67 -7.47
N VAL A 68 -3.97 -5.48 -6.88
CA VAL A 68 -3.32 -4.28 -7.44
C VAL A 68 -2.15 -3.92 -6.55
N TRP A 69 -0.97 -3.85 -7.15
CA TRP A 69 0.28 -3.48 -6.50
C TRP A 69 0.69 -2.07 -6.91
N LEU A 70 1.33 -1.35 -5.99
CA LEU A 70 2.00 -0.08 -6.24
C LEU A 70 3.49 -0.30 -6.01
N ASP A 71 4.34 0.02 -6.99
CA ASP A 71 5.79 -0.02 -6.80
C ASP A 71 6.34 1.30 -6.24
N ASP A 72 7.64 1.31 -5.95
CA ASP A 72 8.34 2.47 -5.39
C ASP A 72 8.41 3.66 -6.36
N ASP A 73 8.21 3.44 -7.67
CA ASP A 73 8.18 4.46 -8.72
C ASP A 73 6.77 5.02 -8.95
N GLY A 74 5.76 4.52 -8.24
CA GLY A 74 4.37 4.97 -8.32
C GLY A 74 3.56 4.33 -9.43
N TRP A 75 4.05 3.24 -10.04
CA TRP A 75 3.29 2.50 -11.06
C TRP A 75 2.34 1.50 -10.42
N LEU A 76 1.15 1.40 -11.01
CA LEU A 76 0.15 0.40 -10.66
C LEU A 76 0.31 -0.86 -11.52
N TRP A 77 0.33 -2.00 -10.85
CA TRP A 77 0.43 -3.32 -11.46
C TRP A 77 -0.78 -4.14 -11.05
N GLY A 78 -1.38 -4.87 -11.97
CA GLY A 78 -2.42 -5.84 -11.66
C GLY A 78 -1.85 -7.27 -11.73
N GLU A 79 -1.98 -8.01 -10.65
CA GLU A 79 -1.79 -9.45 -10.63
C GLU A 79 -3.15 -10.09 -10.91
N TYR A 80 -3.33 -10.60 -12.13
CA TYR A 80 -4.59 -11.17 -12.60
C TYR A 80 -4.45 -12.67 -12.78
N GLN A 81 -5.46 -13.45 -12.39
CA GLN A 81 -5.60 -14.82 -12.87
C GLN A 81 -5.95 -14.81 -14.36
N THR A 82 -4.94 -15.02 -15.22
CA THR A 82 -5.18 -15.22 -16.65
C THR A 82 -5.79 -16.61 -16.89
N SER A 83 -6.79 -16.70 -17.78
CA SER A 83 -7.35 -17.98 -18.24
C SER A 83 -6.94 -18.23 -19.70
N PRO A 84 -6.25 -19.35 -20.01
CA PRO A 84 -5.81 -20.37 -19.06
C PRO A 84 -4.67 -19.86 -18.16
N PRO A 85 -4.53 -20.40 -16.93
CA PRO A 85 -3.45 -20.03 -16.01
C PRO A 85 -2.12 -20.53 -16.59
N SER A 86 -1.50 -19.73 -17.44
CA SER A 86 -0.24 -20.10 -18.07
C SER A 86 0.92 -20.04 -17.08
N HIS A 87 0.80 -19.23 -16.01
CA HIS A 87 1.89 -19.01 -15.04
C HIS A 87 1.48 -18.92 -13.55
N GLY A 88 0.19 -18.87 -13.19
CA GLY A 88 -0.27 -18.89 -11.79
C GLY A 88 -0.05 -17.60 -10.99
N ASP A 89 0.87 -16.72 -11.40
CA ASP A 89 1.27 -15.47 -10.72
C ASP A 89 1.57 -14.30 -11.70
N ALA A 90 0.92 -14.28 -12.87
CA ALA A 90 1.22 -13.27 -13.88
C ALA A 90 0.84 -11.84 -13.42
N ILE A 91 1.85 -10.95 -13.36
CA ILE A 91 1.67 -9.52 -13.07
C ILE A 91 1.77 -8.72 -14.39
N LEU A 92 0.76 -7.90 -14.67
CA LEU A 92 0.68 -7.03 -15.85
C LEU A 92 0.57 -5.57 -15.43
N ARG A 93 1.25 -4.68 -16.15
CA ARG A 93 1.14 -3.23 -15.92
C ARG A 93 -0.23 -2.73 -16.38
N LEU A 94 -0.93 -1.94 -15.57
CA LEU A 94 -2.20 -1.32 -15.95
C LEU A 94 -1.95 -0.15 -16.91
N VAL A 95 -2.57 -0.18 -18.09
CA VAL A 95 -2.50 0.89 -19.11
C VAL A 95 -3.92 1.41 -19.33
N TRP A 96 -4.16 2.71 -19.10
CA TRP A 96 -5.47 3.33 -19.36
C TRP A 96 -5.61 3.62 -20.87
N GLU A 97 -6.67 3.11 -21.49
CA GLU A 97 -6.99 3.25 -22.93
C GLU A 97 -8.16 4.25 -23.13
N SER A 98 -7.92 5.32 -23.90
CA SER A 98 -8.87 6.30 -24.52
C SER A 98 -9.01 7.72 -23.92
N ASP A 99 -9.22 8.68 -24.84
CA ASP A 99 -9.14 10.15 -24.71
C ASP A 99 -10.42 10.86 -24.21
N GLU A 100 -11.47 10.15 -23.79
CA GLU A 100 -12.65 10.80 -23.17
C GLU A 100 -12.74 10.51 -21.67
N CYS A 101 -11.79 11.10 -20.95
CA CYS A 101 -11.79 11.20 -19.50
C CYS A 101 -12.54 12.47 -19.06
N SER A 102 -13.52 12.32 -18.15
CA SER A 102 -14.11 13.48 -17.48
C SER A 102 -13.16 14.00 -16.41
N SER A 103 -12.91 15.31 -16.42
CA SER A 103 -12.05 15.99 -15.47
C SER A 103 -12.59 15.84 -14.05
N LYS A 104 -11.80 15.21 -13.16
CA LYS A 104 -12.07 15.16 -11.72
C LYS A 104 -12.38 16.55 -11.15
N ARG A 105 -11.67 17.57 -11.63
CA ARG A 105 -11.78 18.96 -11.21
C ARG A 105 -13.14 19.56 -11.57
N ASP A 106 -13.69 19.26 -12.74
CA ASP A 106 -14.96 19.84 -13.21
C ASP A 106 -16.14 19.33 -12.37
N LEU A 107 -15.99 18.15 -11.78
CA LEU A 107 -16.95 17.55 -10.84
C LEU A 107 -16.79 18.13 -9.42
N GLU A 108 -15.56 18.38 -8.98
CA GLU A 108 -15.30 19.09 -7.71
C GLU A 108 -15.84 20.53 -7.75
N GLU A 109 -15.72 21.22 -8.89
CA GLU A 109 -16.27 22.57 -9.12
C GLU A 109 -17.82 22.61 -9.10
N GLN A 110 -18.51 21.49 -9.30
CA GLN A 110 -19.97 21.34 -9.19
C GLN A 110 -20.43 20.95 -7.77
N GLY A 111 -19.49 20.89 -6.82
CA GLY A 111 -19.76 20.64 -5.40
C GLY A 111 -19.65 19.16 -4.97
N VAL A 112 -19.12 18.29 -5.83
CA VAL A 112 -18.92 16.87 -5.49
C VAL A 112 -17.63 16.70 -4.69
N ALA A 113 -17.67 15.94 -3.59
CA ALA A 113 -16.51 15.66 -2.75
C ALA A 113 -16.04 14.21 -2.93
N PHE A 114 -14.77 14.02 -3.26
CA PHE A 114 -14.17 12.69 -3.42
C PHE A 114 -13.30 12.32 -2.21
N ARG A 115 -13.53 11.12 -1.69
CA ARG A 115 -12.68 10.50 -0.65
C ARG A 115 -12.07 9.24 -1.24
N LEU A 116 -10.75 9.24 -1.39
CA LEU A 116 -10.02 8.06 -1.82
C LEU A 116 -10.13 6.97 -0.74
N ILE A 117 -10.62 5.80 -1.13
CA ILE A 117 -10.91 4.68 -0.22
C ILE A 117 -10.21 3.37 -0.60
N GLY A 118 -9.42 3.39 -1.69
CA GLY A 118 -8.69 2.24 -2.20
C GLY A 118 -8.84 2.11 -3.71
N TRP A 119 -7.92 1.37 -4.32
CA TRP A 119 -7.96 0.97 -5.73
C TRP A 119 -8.15 -0.55 -5.76
N SER A 120 -8.93 -1.09 -6.70
CA SER A 120 -9.13 -2.53 -6.85
C SER A 120 -9.12 -2.97 -8.30
N GLN A 121 -9.01 -4.30 -8.46
CA GLN A 121 -9.57 -5.02 -9.59
C GLN A 121 -11.03 -5.38 -9.33
#